data_AF-A0AAW1VE45-F1
#
_entry.id   AF-A0AAW1VE45-F1
#
_cell.length_a   1.000
_cell.length_b   1.000
_cell.length_c   1.000
_cell.angle_alpha   90.00
_cell.angle_beta   90.00
_cell.angle_gamma   90.00
#
_symmetry.space_group_name_H-M   'P 1'
#
loop_
_entity.id
_entity.type
_entity.pdbx_description
1 polymer ?
#
loop_
_entity_poly.entity_id
_entity_poly.type
_entity_poly.pdbx_seq_one_letter_code
_entity_poly.pdbx_strand_id
1 'polypeptide(L)'
;MSSISRLSTVEVMRVAGARFIQFSSQRYADDSIPKHVLGCTPLGLSDQEAKDVELAHLLLAFTDMVGKQQYDRARKLQNLCHFLSSSTGNTVQRVVYYFAKALEERTDMETGRKHL
;
A
#
# COMPACT_ATOMS: atom_id res chain seq x y z
N MET A 1 21.05 26.70 3.72
CA MET A 1 19.78 26.17 3.18
C MET A 1 19.99 24.67 2.98
N SER A 2 19.37 23.82 3.81
CA SER A 2 19.51 22.37 3.66
C SER A 2 18.69 21.93 2.44
N SER A 3 19.33 21.30 1.47
CA SER A 3 18.64 20.70 0.32
C SER A 3 17.71 19.61 0.86
N ILE A 4 16.39 19.80 0.79
CA ILE A 4 15.44 18.75 1.14
C ILE A 4 15.57 17.68 0.06
N SER A 5 16.30 16.60 0.36
CA SER A 5 16.45 15.46 -0.54
C SER A 5 15.15 14.68 -0.56
N ARG A 6 14.55 14.56 -1.75
CA ARG A 6 13.36 13.74 -1.96
C ARG A 6 13.72 12.25 -1.79
N LEU A 7 12.84 11.48 -1.15
CA LEU A 7 12.95 10.03 -1.06
C LEU A 7 12.97 9.40 -2.45
N SER A 8 13.87 8.44 -2.63
CA SER A 8 13.84 7.52 -3.75
C SER A 8 12.65 6.56 -3.63
N THR A 9 12.27 5.93 -4.74
CA THR A 9 11.20 4.92 -4.75
C THR A 9 11.49 3.76 -3.81
N VAL A 10 12.75 3.34 -3.70
CA VAL A 10 13.17 2.25 -2.80
C VAL A 10 12.99 2.67 -1.34
N GLU A 11 13.31 3.92 -0.99
CA GLU A 11 13.11 4.44 0.36
C GLU A 11 11.62 4.58 0.71
N VAL A 12 10.80 5.05 -0.23
CA VAL A 12 9.33 5.07 -0.05
C VAL A 12 8.81 3.67 0.27
N MET A 13 9.20 2.66 -0.52
CA MET A 13 8.80 1.26 -0.31
C MET A 13 9.30 0.72 1.03
N ARG A 14 10.54 1.07 1.43
CA ARG A 14 11.12 0.66 2.72
C ARG A 14 10.35 1.28 3.90
N VAL A 15 10.02 2.56 3.83
CA VAL A 15 9.22 3.26 4.85
C VAL A 15 7.83 2.65 4.95
N ALA A 16 7.17 2.43 3.81
CA ALA A 16 5.85 1.79 3.76
C ALA A 16 5.88 0.37 4.36
N GLY A 17 6.91 -0.41 4.03
CA GLY A 17 7.13 -1.76 4.55
C GLY A 17 7.37 -1.78 6.07
N ALA A 18 8.24 -0.90 6.58
CA ALA A 18 8.48 -0.77 8.01
C ALA A 18 7.19 -0.43 8.77
N ARG A 19 6.40 0.52 8.25
CA ARG A 19 5.08 0.87 8.81
C ARG A 19 4.13 -0.33 8.78
N PHE A 20 4.05 -1.05 7.67
CA PHE A 20 3.19 -2.22 7.53
C PHE A 20 3.50 -3.30 8.57
N ILE A 21 4.78 -3.61 8.76
CA ILE A 21 5.22 -4.59 9.78
C ILE A 21 4.83 -4.11 11.17
N GLN A 22 5.13 -2.86 11.52
CA GLN A 22 4.80 -2.29 12.83
C GLN A 22 3.30 -2.40 13.16
N PHE A 23 2.43 -2.03 12.22
CA PHE A 23 0.98 -2.14 12.40
C PHE A 23 0.51 -3.60 12.47
N SER A 24 1.10 -4.49 11.67
CA SER A 24 0.75 -5.91 11.70
C SER A 24 1.07 -6.54 13.07
N SER A 25 2.22 -6.20 13.67
CA SER A 25 2.62 -6.69 15.01
C SER A 25 1.73 -6.13 16.12
N GLN A 26 1.26 -4.88 16.02
CA GLN A 26 0.35 -4.29 17.00
C GLN A 26 -1.04 -4.95 17.01
N ARG A 27 -1.56 -5.38 15.86
CA ARG A 27 -2.85 -6.11 15.79
C ARG A 27 -2.84 -7.48 16.48
N TYR A 28 -1.67 -8.03 16.80
CA TYR A 28 -1.55 -9.25 17.59
C TYR A 28 -1.39 -8.98 19.10
N ALA A 29 -1.16 -7.73 19.49
CA ALA A 29 -0.88 -7.36 20.88
C ALA A 29 -2.05 -6.63 21.58
N ASP A 30 -2.96 -6.00 20.83
CA ASP A 30 -4.09 -5.27 21.42
C ASP A 30 -5.30 -5.19 20.45
N ASP A 31 -6.46 -5.68 20.88
CA ASP A 31 -7.76 -5.57 20.19
C ASP A 31 -8.37 -4.16 20.30
N SER A 32 -7.69 -3.23 20.98
CA SER A 32 -8.08 -1.83 21.01
C SER A 32 -7.59 -1.11 19.75
N ILE A 33 -8.55 -0.58 18.97
CA ILE A 33 -8.34 0.21 17.75
C ILE A 33 -7.18 1.20 17.97
N PRO A 34 -6.05 1.11 17.24
CA PRO A 34 -4.98 2.07 17.43
C PRO A 34 -5.49 3.44 16.97
N LYS A 35 -5.73 4.35 17.93
CA LYS A 35 -6.23 5.73 17.74
C LYS A 35 -5.25 6.65 16.97
N HIS A 36 -4.42 6.07 16.11
CA HIS A 36 -3.44 6.76 15.28
C HIS A 36 -3.45 6.26 13.82
N VAL A 37 -4.59 5.72 13.36
CA VAL A 37 -4.79 5.09 12.03
C VAL A 37 -4.36 5.97 10.85
N LEU A 38 -4.26 7.29 11.01
CA LEU A 38 -3.80 8.23 9.97
C LEU A 38 -2.88 9.35 10.53
N GLY A 39 -2.39 9.20 11.76
CA GLY A 39 -1.57 10.25 12.38
C GLY A 39 -0.12 10.13 11.95
N CYS A 40 0.33 11.09 11.15
CA CYS A 40 1.73 11.33 10.86
C CYS A 40 2.55 11.38 12.17
N THR A 41 3.49 10.45 12.38
CA THR A 41 4.77 10.89 12.93
C THR A 41 5.47 11.65 11.80
N PRO A 42 5.87 12.92 12.00
CA PRO A 42 6.45 13.70 10.93
C PRO A 42 7.86 13.15 10.67
N LEU A 43 7.99 12.25 9.69
CA LEU A 43 9.28 11.85 9.12
C LEU A 43 9.96 13.00 8.37
N GLY A 44 9.50 14.26 8.54
CA GLY A 44 9.89 15.39 7.71
C GLY A 44 9.53 15.21 6.24
N LEU A 45 8.56 14.33 5.94
CA LEU A 45 8.14 14.06 4.56
C LEU A 45 7.38 15.26 4.00
N SER A 46 7.64 15.57 2.73
CA SER A 46 6.76 16.40 1.93
C SER A 46 5.41 15.73 1.72
N ASP A 47 4.39 16.52 1.38
CA ASP A 47 3.04 16.00 1.07
C ASP A 47 3.06 14.94 -0.03
N GLN A 48 3.93 15.09 -1.03
CA GLN A 48 4.04 14.11 -2.11
C GLN A 48 4.67 12.80 -1.63
N GLU A 49 5.70 12.86 -0.78
CA GLU A 49 6.31 11.65 -0.21
C GLU A 49 5.36 10.95 0.76
N ALA A 50 4.57 11.70 1.52
CA ALA A 50 3.54 11.14 2.38
C ALA A 50 2.51 10.36 1.54
N LYS A 51 2.01 10.95 0.45
CA LYS A 51 1.11 10.28 -0.51
C LYS A 51 1.74 9.05 -1.15
N ASP A 52 3.01 9.15 -1.56
CA ASP A 52 3.74 8.04 -2.17
C ASP A 52 3.92 6.87 -1.17
N VAL A 53 4.23 7.17 0.11
CA VAL A 53 4.33 6.16 1.19
C VAL A 53 2.98 5.53 1.49
N GLU A 54 1.90 6.31 1.56
CA GLU A 54 0.55 5.80 1.76
C GLU A 54 0.12 4.88 0.62
N LEU A 55 0.40 5.25 -0.63
CA LEU A 55 0.08 4.43 -1.79
C LEU A 55 0.83 3.09 -1.78
N ALA A 56 2.12 3.10 -1.43
CA ALA A 56 2.90 1.88 -1.25
C ALA A 56 2.38 1.02 -0.10
N HIS A 57 1.93 1.63 1.00
CA HIS A 57 1.34 0.93 2.13
C HIS A 57 0.01 0.26 1.77
N LEU A 58 -0.84 0.93 0.98
CA LEU A 58 -2.08 0.35 0.45
C LEU A 58 -1.83 -0.91 -0.37
N LEU A 59 -0.78 -0.92 -1.21
CA LEU A 59 -0.40 -2.11 -1.98
C LEU A 59 -0.01 -3.29 -1.07
N LEU A 60 0.76 -3.03 -0.01
CA LEU A 60 1.16 -4.06 0.95
C LEU A 60 -0.06 -4.64 1.68
N ALA A 61 -0.98 -3.79 2.11
CA ALA A 61 -2.23 -4.22 2.73
C ALA A 61 -3.09 -5.03 1.76
N PHE A 62 -3.19 -4.62 0.49
CA PHE A 62 -3.91 -5.38 -0.53
C PHE A 62 -3.29 -6.77 -0.71
N THR A 63 -1.97 -6.84 -0.86
CA THR A 63 -1.22 -8.09 -1.00
C THR A 63 -1.47 -9.04 0.18
N ASP A 64 -1.45 -8.52 1.41
CA ASP A 64 -1.70 -9.29 2.63
C ASP A 64 -3.14 -9.83 2.71
N MET A 65 -4.15 -9.01 2.34
CA MET A 65 -5.54 -9.47 2.30
C MET A 65 -5.75 -10.58 1.26
N VAL A 66 -5.10 -10.49 0.09
CA VAL A 66 -5.13 -11.56 -0.92
C VAL A 66 -4.49 -12.83 -0.36
N GLY A 67 -3.30 -12.72 0.27
CA GLY A 67 -2.61 -13.87 0.88
C GLY A 67 -3.44 -14.55 1.99
N LYS A 68 -4.25 -13.78 2.72
CA LYS A 68 -5.20 -14.27 3.74
C LYS A 68 -6.55 -14.68 3.18
N GLN A 69 -6.74 -14.66 1.86
CA GLN A 69 -8.01 -14.96 1.17
C GLN A 69 -9.20 -14.08 1.64
N GLN A 70 -8.93 -12.89 2.18
CA GLN A 70 -9.95 -11.94 2.62
C GLN A 70 -10.43 -11.07 1.44
N TYR A 71 -11.02 -11.71 0.42
CA TYR A 71 -11.29 -11.09 -0.88
C TYR A 71 -12.21 -9.85 -0.83
N ASP A 72 -13.18 -9.81 0.10
CA ASP A 72 -14.04 -8.63 0.27
C ASP A 72 -13.26 -7.39 0.73
N ARG A 73 -12.28 -7.61 1.62
CA ARG A 73 -11.38 -6.53 2.08
C ARG A 73 -10.35 -6.20 1.02
N ALA A 74 -9.81 -7.22 0.35
CA ALA A 74 -8.86 -7.06 -0.75
C ALA A 74 -9.46 -6.19 -1.88
N ARG A 75 -10.72 -6.41 -2.27
CA ARG A 75 -11.40 -5.64 -3.31
C ARG A 75 -11.52 -4.15 -3.00
N LYS A 76 -11.75 -3.80 -1.72
CA LYS A 76 -11.79 -2.39 -1.30
C LYS A 76 -10.41 -1.73 -1.45
N LEU A 77 -9.34 -2.43 -1.06
CA LEU A 77 -7.97 -1.94 -1.17
C LEU A 77 -7.50 -1.87 -2.63
N GLN A 78 -7.89 -2.85 -3.45
CA GLN A 78 -7.65 -2.87 -4.89
C GLN A 78 -8.23 -1.63 -5.56
N ASN A 79 -9.50 -1.29 -5.29
CA ASN A 79 -10.14 -0.09 -5.84
C ASN A 79 -9.38 1.19 -5.48
N LEU A 80 -8.89 1.30 -4.24
CA LEU A 80 -8.07 2.43 -3.81
C LEU A 80 -6.71 2.46 -4.54
N CYS A 81 -6.04 1.31 -4.70
CA CYS A 81 -4.80 1.23 -5.47
C CYS A 81 -5.01 1.68 -6.92
N HIS A 82 -6.06 1.20 -7.60
CA HIS A 82 -6.38 1.61 -8.97
C HIS A 82 -6.74 3.08 -9.09
N PHE A 83 -7.46 3.64 -8.11
CA PHE A 83 -7.83 5.05 -8.10
C PHE A 83 -6.64 5.99 -7.88
N LEU A 84 -5.69 5.62 -7.03
CA LEU A 84 -4.57 6.49 -6.61
C LEU A 84 -3.28 6.28 -7.42
N SER A 85 -3.18 5.15 -8.12
CA SER A 85 -2.02 4.81 -8.96
C SER A 85 -2.22 5.25 -10.41
N SER A 86 -1.14 5.25 -11.18
CA SER A 86 -1.14 5.62 -12.59
C SER A 86 0.00 4.94 -13.32
N SER A 87 -0.28 4.43 -14.52
CA SER A 87 0.71 3.80 -15.41
C SER A 87 1.72 4.80 -16.00
N THR A 88 1.37 6.09 -16.01
CA THR A 88 2.19 7.20 -16.55
C THR A 88 2.59 8.21 -15.48
N GLY A 89 2.17 7.98 -14.23
CA GLY A 89 2.50 8.83 -13.08
C GLY A 89 3.95 8.68 -12.61
N ASN A 90 4.19 9.10 -11.37
CA ASN A 90 5.50 8.95 -10.75
C ASN A 90 5.88 7.47 -10.57
N THR A 91 7.16 7.18 -10.31
CA THR A 91 7.65 5.79 -10.24
C THR A 91 6.92 4.95 -9.19
N VAL A 92 6.52 5.53 -8.05
CA VAL A 92 5.75 4.82 -7.01
C VAL A 92 4.36 4.48 -7.50
N GLN A 93 3.67 5.43 -8.14
CA GLN A 93 2.37 5.20 -8.78
C GLN A 93 2.45 4.10 -9.83
N ARG A 94 3.50 4.08 -10.65
CA ARG A 94 3.68 3.05 -11.68
C ARG A 94 3.88 1.66 -11.08
N VAL A 95 4.74 1.55 -10.06
CA VAL A 95 4.93 0.28 -9.34
C VAL A 95 3.59 -0.20 -8.79
N VAL A 96 2.87 0.65 -8.06
CA VAL A 96 1.60 0.25 -7.44
C VAL A 96 0.55 -0.13 -8.48
N TYR A 97 0.47 0.59 -9.61
CA TYR A 97 -0.44 0.26 -10.70
C TYR A 97 -0.22 -1.16 -11.24
N TYR A 98 1.02 -1.49 -11.62
CA TYR A 98 1.31 -2.79 -12.24
C TYR A 98 1.21 -3.95 -11.25
N PHE A 99 1.64 -3.77 -10.00
CA PHE A 99 1.48 -4.80 -8.98
C PHE A 99 0.01 -5.02 -8.60
N ALA A 100 -0.80 -3.96 -8.52
CA ALA A 100 -2.24 -4.10 -8.25
C ALA A 100 -2.94 -4.89 -9.37
N LYS A 101 -2.61 -4.61 -10.65
CA LYS A 101 -3.09 -5.39 -11.79
C LYS A 101 -2.67 -6.87 -11.72
N ALA A 102 -1.40 -7.14 -11.45
CA ALA A 102 -0.91 -8.52 -11.37
C ALA A 102 -1.57 -9.32 -10.24
N LEU A 103 -1.86 -8.67 -9.10
CA LEU A 103 -2.57 -9.29 -7.99
C LEU A 103 -4.03 -9.58 -8.33
N GLU A 104 -4.73 -8.64 -8.96
CA GLU A 104 -6.09 -8.85 -9.48
C GLU A 104 -6.13 -10.05 -10.43
N GLU A 105 -5.21 -10.07 -11.40
CA GLU A 105 -5.12 -11.16 -12.37
C GLU A 105 -4.86 -12.52 -11.73
N ARG A 106 -4.08 -12.57 -10.64
CA ARG A 106 -3.84 -13.77 -9.85
C ARG A 106 -5.10 -14.18 -9.08
N THR A 107 -5.75 -13.26 -8.40
CA THR A 107 -6.98 -13.52 -7.63
C THR A 107 -8.13 -14.00 -8.52
N ASP A 108 -8.30 -13.43 -9.72
CA ASP A 108 -9.34 -13.88 -10.63
C ASP A 108 -9.09 -15.29 -11.17
N MET A 109 -7.82 -15.68 -11.31
CA MET A 109 -7.44 -17.05 -11.66
C MET A 109 -7.73 -18.01 -10.50
N GLU A 110 -7.35 -17.64 -9.26
CA GLU A 110 -7.58 -18.45 -8.05
C GLU A 110 -9.07 -18.62 -7.71
N THR A 111 -9.90 -17.63 -8.03
CA THR A 111 -11.35 -17.64 -7.75
C THR A 111 -12.21 -18.12 -8.92
N GLY A 112 -11.58 -18.51 -10.04
CA GLY A 112 -12.29 -19.02 -11.22
C GLY A 112 -13.03 -17.95 -12.04
N ARG A 113 -12.85 -16.66 -11.77
CA ARG A 113 -13.50 -15.55 -12.48
C ARG A 113 -13.00 -15.34 -13.91
N LYS A 114 -11.84 -15.90 -14.27
CA LYS A 114 -11.26 -15.84 -15.63
C LYS A 114 -11.75 -16.94 -16.59
N HIS A 115 -12.58 -17.88 -16.14
CA HIS A 115 -13.02 -19.04 -16.94
C HIS A 115 -14.48 -18.98 -17.41
N LEU A 116 -15.14 -17.82 -17.33
CA LEU A 116 -16.48 -17.55 -17.87
C LEU A 116 -16.41 -16.49 -18.97
#